data_AF-A0A7J4RPA6-F1
#
_entry.id   AF-A0A7J4RPA6-F1
#
_cell.length_a   1.000
_cell.length_b   1.000
_cell.length_c   1.000
_cell.angle_alpha   90.00
_cell.angle_beta   90.00
_cell.angle_gamma   90.00
#
_symmetry.space_group_name_H-M   'P 1'
#
loop_
_entity.id
_entity.type
_entity.pdbx_description
1 polymer ?
#
loop_
_entity_poly.entity_id
_entity_poly.type
_entity_poly.pdbx_seq_one_letter_code
_entity_poly.pdbx_strand_id
1 'polypeptide(L)'
;MERRSDIDSKSMVSEESIISEKSLKNNYYRICSKVVVIPVGSKAMSMKITHLGSGSRGNSVLLSTNESNVLIDCGFSLKKTEARLEKLEVRPTDIDSILVTHHHSDHSKSAKRAAKKWGSKLISNVETAKRMEWEGSESLLLFSELERIDAGADISLLTIPVPHDDANNVAVIACDDQGRRAAIVTDLGEVTAELSSHLKKCGHISIESNYDHDRLMKGNYPDSLKRRISGRGGHL
;
A
#
# COMPACT_ATOMS: atom_id res chain seq x y z
N MET A 1 -61.40 24.22 -46.50
CA MET A 1 -60.28 24.75 -45.70
C MET A 1 -60.92 25.58 -44.60
N GLU A 2 -61.29 24.93 -43.49
CA GLU A 2 -62.18 25.48 -42.46
C GLU A 2 -61.68 25.08 -41.06
N ARG A 3 -61.96 25.97 -40.10
CA ARG A 3 -61.36 26.08 -38.75
C ARG A 3 -62.04 25.20 -37.69
N ARG A 4 -61.32 25.05 -36.56
CA ARG A 4 -61.71 24.90 -35.11
C ARG A 4 -60.80 23.84 -34.47
N SER A 5 -60.27 23.96 -33.25
CA SER A 5 -60.80 24.56 -32.02
C SER A 5 -59.71 24.82 -30.96
N ASP A 6 -59.77 25.96 -30.29
CA ASP A 6 -59.20 26.22 -28.96
C ASP A 6 -60.07 25.56 -27.87
N ILE A 7 -59.45 25.04 -26.80
CA ILE A 7 -60.04 24.99 -25.43
C ILE A 7 -58.92 25.23 -24.40
N ASP A 8 -59.22 26.21 -23.56
CA ASP A 8 -58.52 26.79 -22.42
C ASP A 8 -58.77 25.99 -21.12
N SER A 9 -57.88 26.09 -20.11
CA SER A 9 -58.29 26.36 -18.71
C SER A 9 -57.23 26.10 -17.62
N LYS A 10 -57.08 27.14 -16.80
CA LYS A 10 -56.94 27.17 -15.32
C LYS A 10 -55.57 26.98 -14.66
N SER A 11 -55.01 28.14 -14.29
CA SER A 11 -54.14 28.35 -13.13
C SER A 11 -54.85 29.18 -12.06
N MET A 12 -54.76 28.72 -10.82
CA MET A 12 -55.16 29.33 -9.53
C MET A 12 -54.52 28.38 -8.50
N VAL A 13 -53.74 28.77 -7.48
CA VAL A 13 -53.98 29.72 -6.38
C VAL A 13 -52.63 30.10 -5.73
N SER A 14 -52.66 31.23 -5.02
CA SER A 14 -51.71 31.87 -4.07
C SER A 14 -51.05 30.91 -3.04
N GLU A 15 -50.05 31.27 -2.22
CA GLU A 15 -49.86 32.47 -1.40
C GLU A 15 -48.46 32.45 -0.72
N GLU A 16 -48.03 33.63 -0.28
CA GLU A 16 -46.74 33.97 0.34
C GLU A 16 -46.53 33.38 1.75
N SER A 17 -45.27 33.20 2.16
CA SER A 17 -44.88 33.50 3.56
C SER A 17 -43.41 33.93 3.66
N ILE A 18 -43.27 35.08 4.32
CA ILE A 18 -42.10 35.93 4.56
C ILE A 18 -41.24 35.33 5.69
N ILE A 19 -39.91 35.52 5.69
CA ILE A 19 -39.09 36.03 6.83
C ILE A 19 -37.62 36.28 6.41
N SER A 20 -37.28 37.58 6.39
CA SER A 20 -36.04 38.24 6.83
C SER A 20 -34.69 37.95 6.13
N GLU A 21 -34.41 38.73 5.07
CA GLU A 21 -33.07 39.17 4.71
C GLU A 21 -32.54 40.22 5.71
N LYS A 22 -31.38 39.95 6.33
CA LYS A 22 -30.48 41.01 6.78
C LYS A 22 -29.11 40.84 6.13
N SER A 23 -28.91 41.66 5.10
CA SER A 23 -27.67 42.39 4.81
C SER A 23 -26.44 41.55 4.44
N LEU A 24 -26.36 41.18 3.17
CA LEU A 24 -25.07 41.16 2.45
C LEU A 24 -25.24 41.90 1.12
N LYS A 25 -24.99 43.21 1.18
CA LYS A 25 -24.89 44.06 0.00
C LYS A 25 -23.64 43.68 -0.81
N ASN A 26 -23.87 43.56 -2.12
CA ASN A 26 -22.94 43.84 -3.21
C ASN A 26 -21.65 43.01 -3.29
N ASN A 27 -21.59 42.09 -4.25
CA ASN A 27 -21.04 42.48 -5.55
C ASN A 27 -21.43 41.51 -6.67
N TYR A 28 -21.74 42.13 -7.80
CA TYR A 28 -22.12 41.56 -9.09
C TYR A 28 -21.13 40.48 -9.56
N TYR A 29 -21.64 39.34 -10.05
CA TYR A 29 -21.44 38.89 -11.44
C TYR A 29 -22.53 37.86 -11.79
N ARG A 30 -23.37 38.23 -12.77
CA ARG A 30 -24.38 37.36 -13.38
C ARG A 30 -23.71 36.65 -14.55
N ILE A 31 -23.42 35.35 -14.39
CA ILE A 31 -23.16 34.44 -15.50
C ILE A 31 -24.14 33.27 -15.36
N CYS A 32 -24.92 33.07 -16.42
CA CYS A 32 -25.84 31.96 -16.58
C CYS A 32 -25.02 30.67 -16.79
N SER A 33 -24.98 29.78 -15.81
CA SER A 33 -24.61 28.37 -16.00
C SER A 33 -25.13 27.60 -14.80
N LYS A 34 -25.70 26.40 -15.02
CA LYS A 34 -26.09 25.46 -13.97
C LYS A 34 -24.98 25.39 -12.90
N VAL A 35 -25.31 25.70 -11.65
CA VAL A 35 -24.44 25.35 -10.53
C VAL A 35 -24.49 23.83 -10.41
N VAL A 36 -23.50 23.16 -11.00
CA VAL A 36 -23.18 21.79 -10.65
C VAL A 36 -22.49 21.87 -9.30
N VAL A 37 -23.22 21.51 -8.25
CA VAL A 37 -22.59 21.19 -6.97
C VAL A 37 -21.87 19.87 -7.19
N ILE A 38 -20.60 19.93 -7.59
CA ILE A 38 -19.71 18.79 -7.50
C ILE A 38 -19.48 18.62 -6.00
N PRO A 39 -19.89 17.51 -5.36
CA PRO A 39 -19.47 17.24 -4.00
C PRO A 39 -17.94 17.30 -4.01
N VAL A 40 -17.36 18.24 -3.25
CA VAL A 40 -15.93 18.27 -3.01
C VAL A 40 -15.62 16.90 -2.43
N GLY A 41 -14.96 16.08 -3.24
CA GLY A 41 -14.82 14.65 -3.00
C GLY A 41 -14.42 14.39 -1.57
N SER A 42 -14.93 13.27 -1.04
CA SER A 42 -14.32 12.56 0.07
C SER A 42 -12.82 12.79 0.02
N LYS A 43 -12.21 13.34 1.08
CA LYS A 43 -10.76 13.47 1.19
C LYS A 43 -10.17 12.16 0.66
N ALA A 44 -9.51 12.20 -0.50
CA ALA A 44 -8.81 11.04 -1.02
C ALA A 44 -7.83 10.65 0.08
N MET A 45 -8.02 9.51 0.75
CA MET A 45 -7.07 9.12 1.77
C MET A 45 -5.75 8.91 1.03
N SER A 46 -4.72 9.59 1.52
CA SER A 46 -3.36 9.34 1.09
C SER A 46 -3.01 7.88 1.37
N MET A 47 -2.18 7.28 0.50
CA MET A 47 -1.53 6.00 0.79
C MET A 47 -0.96 6.03 2.22
N LYS A 48 -1.31 5.03 3.02
CA LYS A 48 -0.85 4.84 4.39
C LYS A 48 0.08 3.65 4.46
N ILE A 49 1.11 3.79 5.28
CA ILE A 49 2.05 2.71 5.60
C ILE A 49 1.95 2.45 7.09
N THR A 50 1.61 1.22 7.46
CA THR A 50 1.50 0.82 8.85
C THR A 50 2.37 -0.41 9.09
N HIS A 51 3.38 -0.27 9.95
CA HIS A 51 4.20 -1.40 10.36
C HIS A 51 3.44 -2.24 11.38
N LEU A 52 3.06 -3.46 10.99
CA LEU A 52 2.46 -4.45 11.91
C LEU A 52 3.55 -5.04 12.83
N GLY A 53 4.79 -4.97 12.38
CA GLY A 53 6.01 -5.05 13.18
C GLY A 53 7.23 -5.25 12.29
N SER A 54 8.41 -5.07 12.89
CA SER A 54 9.70 -5.32 12.24
C SER A 54 10.68 -6.05 13.17
N GLY A 55 11.57 -6.83 12.58
CA GLY A 55 12.64 -7.60 13.22
C GLY A 55 12.44 -9.12 13.18
N SER A 56 13.41 -9.86 13.75
CA SER A 56 13.55 -11.32 13.65
C SER A 56 12.36 -12.19 14.12
N ARG A 57 11.36 -11.59 14.75
CA ARG A 57 10.13 -12.26 15.20
C ARG A 57 8.99 -12.16 14.19
N GLY A 58 9.20 -11.45 13.09
CA GLY A 58 8.26 -11.22 12.00
C GLY A 58 8.30 -9.76 11.53
N ASN A 59 8.39 -9.60 10.23
CA ASN A 59 8.22 -8.40 9.45
C ASN A 59 6.88 -8.47 8.73
N SER A 60 6.12 -7.38 8.79
CA SER A 60 4.92 -7.19 7.99
C SER A 60 4.53 -5.72 7.99
N VAL A 61 4.30 -5.17 6.81
CA VAL A 61 3.88 -3.78 6.59
C VAL A 61 2.56 -3.80 5.82
N LEU A 62 1.58 -3.07 6.31
CA LEU A 62 0.31 -2.85 5.64
C LEU A 62 0.36 -1.53 4.86
N LEU A 63 0.15 -1.62 3.55
CA LEU A 63 -0.12 -0.50 2.67
C LEU A 63 -1.62 -0.40 2.44
N SER A 64 -2.20 0.75 2.74
CA SER A 64 -3.63 0.99 2.55
C SER A 64 -3.89 2.28 1.78
N THR A 65 -4.80 2.20 0.82
CA THR A 65 -5.42 3.34 0.13
C THR A 65 -6.90 3.39 0.50
N ASN A 66 -7.72 4.10 -0.29
CA ASN A 66 -9.17 4.05 -0.15
C ASN A 66 -9.74 2.70 -0.61
N GLU A 67 -9.17 2.10 -1.65
CA GLU A 67 -9.75 0.96 -2.35
C GLU A 67 -8.94 -0.33 -2.19
N SER A 68 -7.76 -0.30 -1.56
CA SER A 68 -6.88 -1.46 -1.49
C SER A 68 -6.09 -1.58 -0.20
N ASN A 69 -5.85 -2.82 0.21
CA ASN A 69 -4.95 -3.20 1.29
C ASN A 69 -3.96 -4.26 0.80
N VAL A 70 -2.67 -3.93 0.89
CA VAL A 70 -1.57 -4.80 0.45
C VAL A 70 -0.63 -5.03 1.61
N LEU A 71 -0.32 -6.30 1.89
CA LEU A 71 0.76 -6.63 2.82
C LEU A 71 2.09 -6.74 2.07
N ILE A 72 3.09 -6.06 2.59
CA ILE A 72 4.49 -6.34 2.30
C ILE A 72 5.02 -7.19 3.45
N ASP A 73 5.35 -8.44 3.14
CA ASP A 73 5.73 -9.52 4.04
C ASP A 73 4.63 -9.99 5.02
N CYS A 74 4.74 -11.25 5.42
CA CYS A 74 3.84 -11.92 6.35
C CYS A 74 4.61 -12.91 7.24
N GLY A 75 5.64 -12.39 7.91
CA GLY A 75 6.59 -13.17 8.70
C GLY A 75 6.13 -13.59 10.09
N PHE A 76 5.04 -13.02 10.59
CA PHE A 76 4.42 -13.47 11.84
C PHE A 76 3.74 -14.83 11.67
N SER A 77 3.28 -15.42 12.77
CA SER A 77 2.28 -16.49 12.66
C SER A 77 0.95 -15.90 12.22
N LEU A 78 0.14 -16.68 11.49
CA LEU A 78 -1.18 -16.24 11.00
C LEU A 78 -2.03 -15.58 12.11
N LYS A 79 -2.13 -16.22 13.28
CA LYS A 79 -2.84 -15.68 14.45
C LYS A 79 -2.29 -14.32 14.91
N LYS A 80 -0.96 -14.13 14.86
CA LYS A 80 -0.32 -12.87 15.25
C LYS A 80 -0.54 -11.77 14.21
N THR A 81 -0.60 -12.11 12.92
CA THR A 81 -0.94 -11.17 11.85
C THR A 81 -2.40 -10.73 11.97
N GLU A 82 -3.32 -11.69 12.12
CA GLU A 82 -4.76 -11.40 12.28
C GLU A 82 -5.03 -10.51 13.51
N ALA A 83 -4.43 -10.81 14.65
CA ALA A 83 -4.55 -9.97 15.86
C ALA A 83 -3.93 -8.57 15.73
N ARG A 84 -3.07 -8.32 14.74
CA ARG A 84 -2.52 -6.98 14.45
C ARG A 84 -3.42 -6.22 13.50
N LEU A 85 -3.93 -6.89 12.46
CA LEU A 85 -4.92 -6.33 11.54
C LEU A 85 -6.20 -5.92 12.28
N GLU A 86 -6.65 -6.73 13.23
CA GLU A 86 -7.82 -6.45 14.07
C GLU A 86 -7.68 -5.12 14.85
N LYS A 87 -6.49 -4.78 15.34
CA LYS A 87 -6.23 -3.50 16.03
C LYS A 87 -6.33 -2.28 15.11
N LEU A 88 -6.23 -2.51 13.80
CA LEU A 88 -6.39 -1.49 12.77
C LEU A 88 -7.80 -1.54 12.15
N GLU A 89 -8.68 -2.39 12.67
CA GLU A 89 -10.03 -2.61 12.15
C GLU A 89 -10.04 -3.10 10.69
N VAL A 90 -8.96 -3.75 10.24
CA VAL A 90 -8.83 -4.34 8.90
C VAL A 90 -9.16 -5.82 9.00
N ARG A 91 -10.12 -6.31 8.21
CA ARG A 91 -10.40 -7.75 8.18
C ARG A 91 -9.35 -8.42 7.29
N PRO A 92 -8.91 -9.64 7.62
CA PRO A 92 -7.94 -10.34 6.79
C PRO A 92 -8.40 -10.58 5.34
N THR A 93 -9.71 -10.76 5.13
CA THR A 93 -10.32 -10.90 3.80
C THR A 93 -10.36 -9.60 2.98
N ASP A 94 -10.05 -8.45 3.60
CA ASP A 94 -9.93 -7.18 2.90
C ASP A 94 -8.51 -6.96 2.35
N ILE A 95 -7.59 -7.91 2.55
CA ILE A 95 -6.23 -7.89 1.98
C ILE A 95 -6.27 -8.40 0.54
N ASP A 96 -5.93 -7.54 -0.42
CA ASP A 96 -5.92 -7.88 -1.85
C ASP A 96 -4.74 -8.78 -2.21
N SER A 97 -3.56 -8.41 -1.72
CA SER A 97 -2.30 -9.06 -2.07
C SER A 97 -1.32 -9.10 -0.90
N ILE A 98 -0.48 -10.13 -0.91
CA ILE A 98 0.66 -10.30 -0.02
C ILE A 98 1.90 -10.43 -0.88
N LEU A 99 2.73 -9.39 -0.95
CA LEU A 99 4.04 -9.44 -1.57
C LEU A 99 5.09 -9.87 -0.55
N VAL A 100 5.92 -10.84 -0.89
CA VAL A 100 7.03 -11.30 -0.06
C VAL A 100 8.34 -10.85 -0.70
N THR A 101 9.13 -10.09 0.07
CA THR A 101 10.39 -9.47 -0.38
C THR A 101 11.46 -10.53 -0.60
N HIS A 102 11.57 -11.50 0.32
CA HIS A 102 12.47 -12.64 0.20
C HIS A 102 12.05 -13.81 1.10
N HIS A 103 12.75 -14.94 0.96
CA HIS A 103 12.34 -16.22 1.54
C HIS A 103 12.59 -16.38 3.05
N HIS A 104 13.30 -15.49 3.73
CA HIS A 104 13.56 -15.67 5.16
C HIS A 104 12.27 -15.76 5.97
N SER A 105 12.29 -16.60 7.00
CA SER A 105 11.06 -16.97 7.71
C SER A 105 10.38 -15.80 8.41
N ASP A 106 11.14 -14.84 8.91
CA ASP A 106 10.62 -13.60 9.47
C ASP A 106 10.04 -12.64 8.42
N HIS A 107 10.01 -13.00 7.13
CA HIS A 107 9.28 -12.31 6.07
C HIS A 107 8.19 -13.20 5.45
N SER A 108 8.44 -14.49 5.30
CA SER A 108 7.63 -15.38 4.47
C SER A 108 6.73 -16.36 5.24
N LYS A 109 6.97 -16.56 6.55
CA LYS A 109 6.50 -17.71 7.33
C LYS A 109 5.02 -18.06 7.20
N SER A 110 4.12 -17.10 7.15
CA SER A 110 2.69 -17.37 7.06
C SER A 110 2.04 -16.96 5.73
N ALA A 111 2.81 -16.43 4.78
CA ALA A 111 2.30 -15.81 3.55
C ALA A 111 1.41 -16.75 2.72
N LYS A 112 1.87 -17.95 2.35
CA LYS A 112 1.07 -18.92 1.57
C LYS A 112 -0.23 -19.33 2.27
N ARG A 113 -0.18 -19.52 3.60
CA ARG A 113 -1.36 -19.90 4.39
C ARG A 113 -2.35 -18.73 4.52
N ALA A 114 -1.83 -17.52 4.70
CA ALA A 114 -2.59 -16.29 4.74
C ALA A 114 -3.31 -16.06 3.41
N ALA A 115 -2.57 -16.04 2.30
CA ALA A 115 -3.12 -15.87 0.95
C ALA A 115 -4.27 -16.85 0.67
N LYS A 116 -4.06 -18.15 0.94
CA LYS A 116 -5.11 -19.17 0.77
C LYS A 116 -6.32 -18.94 1.68
N LYS A 117 -6.12 -18.59 2.96
CA LYS A 117 -7.23 -18.40 3.92
C LYS A 117 -8.04 -17.14 3.62
N TRP A 118 -7.37 -16.09 3.15
CA TRP A 118 -7.96 -14.76 2.99
C TRP A 118 -8.46 -14.50 1.56
N GLY A 119 -8.07 -15.35 0.60
CA GLY A 119 -8.39 -15.14 -0.82
C GLY A 119 -7.48 -14.12 -1.51
N SER A 120 -6.37 -13.73 -0.87
CA SER A 120 -5.42 -12.75 -1.40
C SER A 120 -4.49 -13.37 -2.45
N LYS A 121 -3.99 -12.53 -3.36
CA LYS A 121 -2.87 -12.89 -4.24
C LYS A 121 -1.59 -13.04 -3.42
N LEU A 122 -0.83 -14.10 -3.67
CA LEU A 122 0.52 -14.28 -3.13
C LEU A 122 1.52 -13.86 -4.19
N ILE A 123 2.38 -12.90 -3.90
CA ILE A 123 3.30 -12.30 -4.87
C ILE A 123 4.73 -12.54 -4.40
N SER A 124 5.58 -13.13 -5.24
CA SER A 124 7.00 -13.33 -4.92
C SER A 124 7.86 -13.45 -6.18
N ASN A 125 9.17 -13.30 -6.05
CA ASN A 125 10.09 -13.73 -7.11
C ASN A 125 10.20 -15.26 -7.18
N VAL A 126 10.85 -15.74 -8.24
CA VAL A 126 11.02 -17.18 -8.52
C VAL A 126 11.84 -17.89 -7.44
N GLU A 127 12.92 -17.26 -6.95
CA GLU A 127 13.74 -17.88 -5.91
C GLU A 127 12.95 -18.09 -4.62
N THR A 128 12.21 -17.06 -4.19
CA THR A 128 11.38 -17.12 -2.98
C THR A 128 10.32 -18.21 -3.10
N ALA A 129 9.63 -18.29 -4.24
CA ALA A 129 8.64 -19.32 -4.48
C ALA A 129 9.25 -20.74 -4.41
N LYS A 130 10.46 -20.94 -4.93
CA LYS A 130 11.18 -22.22 -4.89
C LYS A 130 11.63 -22.58 -3.48
N ARG A 131 12.37 -21.69 -2.81
CA ARG A 131 12.88 -21.89 -1.45
C ARG A 131 11.77 -22.16 -0.43
N MET A 132 10.59 -21.59 -0.67
CA MET A 132 9.42 -21.74 0.21
C MET A 132 8.42 -22.82 -0.25
N GLU A 133 8.70 -23.53 -1.36
CA GLU A 133 7.83 -24.57 -1.91
C GLU A 133 6.39 -24.07 -2.21
N TRP A 134 6.30 -22.90 -2.84
CA TRP A 134 5.04 -22.26 -3.23
C TRP A 134 4.62 -22.57 -4.66
N GLU A 135 5.49 -23.20 -5.45
CA GLU A 135 5.19 -23.68 -6.79
C GLU A 135 3.90 -24.52 -6.79
N GLY A 136 2.99 -24.22 -7.73
CA GLY A 136 1.67 -24.86 -7.83
C GLY A 136 0.58 -24.28 -6.92
N SER A 137 0.84 -23.22 -6.16
CA SER A 137 -0.23 -22.48 -5.46
C SER A 137 -1.06 -21.68 -6.45
N GLU A 138 -2.38 -21.87 -6.46
CA GLU A 138 -3.32 -21.14 -7.35
C GLU A 138 -3.29 -19.62 -7.14
N SER A 139 -2.95 -19.18 -5.92
CA SER A 139 -2.84 -17.77 -5.56
C SER A 139 -1.50 -17.12 -5.94
N LEU A 140 -0.51 -17.89 -6.42
CA LEU A 140 0.84 -17.38 -6.66
C LEU A 140 0.94 -16.60 -7.98
N LEU A 141 1.40 -15.36 -7.88
CA LEU A 141 1.84 -14.52 -8.97
C LEU A 141 3.36 -14.31 -8.85
N LEU A 142 4.09 -14.74 -9.87
CA LEU A 142 5.53 -14.53 -9.95
C LEU A 142 5.81 -13.16 -10.57
N PHE A 143 6.80 -12.45 -10.02
CA PHE A 143 7.35 -11.25 -10.65
C PHE A 143 8.81 -11.43 -11.03
N SER A 144 9.22 -10.70 -12.06
CA SER A 144 10.62 -10.45 -12.40
C SER A 144 11.07 -9.09 -11.87
N GLU A 145 12.38 -8.87 -11.86
CA GLU A 145 12.96 -7.62 -11.40
C GLU A 145 12.45 -6.43 -12.24
N LEU A 146 12.19 -5.30 -11.59
CA LEU A 146 11.72 -4.06 -12.22
C LEU A 146 10.38 -4.18 -12.96
N GLU A 147 9.63 -5.24 -12.70
CA GLU A 147 8.28 -5.43 -13.23
C GLU A 147 7.27 -4.61 -12.42
N ARG A 148 6.33 -3.96 -13.12
CA ARG A 148 5.18 -3.35 -12.48
C ARG A 148 4.18 -4.45 -12.11
N ILE A 149 3.79 -4.49 -10.85
CA ILE A 149 2.85 -5.46 -10.30
C ILE A 149 1.59 -4.74 -9.86
N ASP A 150 0.43 -5.14 -10.37
CA ASP A 150 -0.85 -4.63 -9.89
C ASP A 150 -1.27 -5.42 -8.63
N ALA A 151 -1.19 -4.75 -7.47
CA ALA A 151 -1.36 -5.36 -6.15
C ALA A 151 -2.74 -5.08 -5.52
N GLY A 152 -3.51 -4.16 -6.09
CA GLY A 152 -4.87 -3.83 -5.70
C GLY A 152 -5.60 -3.11 -6.83
N ALA A 153 -6.76 -2.51 -6.53
CA ALA A 153 -7.53 -1.71 -7.47
C ALA A 153 -6.83 -0.39 -7.82
N ASP A 154 -6.18 0.25 -6.84
CA ASP A 154 -5.52 1.55 -6.98
C ASP A 154 -4.05 1.55 -6.51
N ILE A 155 -3.49 0.38 -6.19
CA ILE A 155 -2.08 0.20 -5.79
C ILE A 155 -1.32 -0.67 -6.79
N SER A 156 -0.17 -0.16 -7.19
CA SER A 156 0.84 -0.91 -7.92
C SER A 156 2.18 -0.90 -7.22
N LEU A 157 2.96 -1.95 -7.42
CA LEU A 157 4.28 -2.13 -6.82
C LEU A 157 5.33 -2.24 -7.92
N LEU A 158 6.51 -1.72 -7.62
CA LEU A 158 7.74 -1.96 -8.38
C LEU A 158 8.76 -2.53 -7.42
N THR A 159 9.37 -3.66 -7.77
CA THR A 159 10.39 -4.32 -6.96
C THR A 159 11.77 -4.00 -7.50
N ILE A 160 12.65 -3.51 -6.62
CA ILE A 160 14.03 -3.14 -6.95
C ILE A 160 14.96 -4.15 -6.25
N PRO A 161 15.78 -4.92 -6.99
CA PRO A 161 16.75 -5.82 -6.36
C PRO A 161 17.69 -5.07 -5.44
N VAL A 162 17.88 -5.63 -4.24
CA VAL A 162 18.83 -5.11 -3.25
C VAL A 162 19.66 -6.26 -2.68
N PRO A 163 20.96 -6.03 -2.40
CA PRO A 163 21.80 -7.06 -1.79
C PRO A 163 21.26 -7.47 -0.41
N HIS A 164 21.20 -8.77 -0.16
CA HIS A 164 20.89 -9.39 1.13
C HIS A 164 21.45 -10.80 1.19
N ASP A 165 21.84 -11.25 2.38
CA ASP A 165 22.50 -12.54 2.59
C ASP A 165 21.65 -13.73 2.07
N ASP A 166 22.23 -14.53 1.16
CA ASP A 166 21.66 -15.75 0.56
C ASP A 166 20.24 -15.59 -0.03
N ALA A 167 19.85 -14.36 -0.40
CA ALA A 167 18.49 -14.09 -0.86
C ALA A 167 18.45 -13.06 -2.00
N ASN A 168 17.63 -13.34 -3.02
CA ASN A 168 17.19 -12.33 -3.98
C ASN A 168 16.17 -11.39 -3.32
N ASN A 169 16.65 -10.51 -2.45
CA ASN A 169 15.83 -9.52 -1.76
C ASN A 169 15.44 -8.35 -2.69
N VAL A 170 14.29 -7.75 -2.41
CA VAL A 170 13.80 -6.58 -3.13
C VAL A 170 13.31 -5.50 -2.18
N ALA A 171 13.68 -4.26 -2.50
CA ALA A 171 12.97 -3.08 -2.00
C ALA A 171 11.66 -2.91 -2.79
N VAL A 172 10.63 -2.36 -2.14
CA VAL A 172 9.31 -2.17 -2.73
C VAL A 172 9.03 -0.68 -2.90
N ILE A 173 8.70 -0.27 -4.12
CA ILE A 173 8.20 1.07 -4.42
C ILE A 173 6.71 0.97 -4.75
N ALA A 174 5.87 1.39 -3.82
CA ALA A 174 4.43 1.48 -4.00
C ALA A 174 4.05 2.77 -4.73
N CYS A 175 3.15 2.65 -5.71
CA CYS A 175 2.62 3.76 -6.49
C CYS A 175 1.08 3.66 -6.50
N ASP A 176 0.39 4.75 -6.15
CA ASP A 176 -1.05 4.83 -6.32
C ASP A 176 -1.46 5.37 -7.70
N ASP A 177 -2.77 5.40 -7.97
CA ASP A 177 -3.40 5.91 -9.19
C ASP A 177 -3.18 7.42 -9.42
N GLN A 178 -2.82 8.18 -8.38
CA GLN A 178 -2.46 9.59 -8.44
C GLN A 178 -0.97 9.83 -8.69
N GLY A 179 -0.19 8.75 -8.85
CA GLY A 179 1.25 8.81 -9.10
C GLY A 179 2.09 9.14 -7.86
N ARG A 180 1.50 9.11 -6.66
CA ARG A 180 2.24 9.28 -5.40
C ARG A 180 3.02 8.00 -5.12
N ARG A 181 4.26 8.17 -4.66
CA ARG A 181 5.21 7.08 -4.48
C ARG A 181 5.68 6.97 -3.04
N ALA A 182 5.69 5.75 -2.52
CA ALA A 182 6.29 5.43 -1.24
C ALA A 182 7.22 4.23 -1.35
N ALA A 183 8.34 4.26 -0.63
CA ALA A 183 9.29 3.17 -0.58
C ALA A 183 9.21 2.43 0.76
N ILE A 184 9.33 1.10 0.70
CA ILE A 184 9.45 0.19 1.84
C ILE A 184 10.71 -0.63 1.58
N VAL A 185 11.70 -0.43 2.43
CA VAL A 185 13.02 -1.04 2.28
C VAL A 185 13.37 -1.71 3.61
N THR A 186 13.34 -3.03 3.61
CA THR A 186 13.72 -3.88 4.74
C THR A 186 14.89 -4.78 4.33
N ASP A 187 15.70 -5.20 5.29
CA ASP A 187 16.82 -6.11 5.04
C ASP A 187 17.78 -5.58 3.94
N LEU A 188 18.10 -4.29 4.01
CA LEU A 188 18.98 -3.63 3.06
C LEU A 188 20.45 -3.90 3.41
N GLY A 189 21.19 -4.57 2.53
CA GLY A 189 22.65 -4.64 2.64
C GLY A 189 23.34 -3.34 2.21
N GLU A 190 23.12 -2.92 0.96
CA GLU A 190 23.73 -1.72 0.38
C GLU A 190 22.72 -0.94 -0.47
N VAL A 191 22.81 0.39 -0.42
CA VAL A 191 22.04 1.27 -1.31
C VAL A 191 22.66 1.25 -2.72
N THR A 192 21.97 0.63 -3.67
CA THR A 192 22.37 0.63 -5.08
C THR A 192 22.03 1.95 -5.78
N ALA A 193 22.70 2.24 -6.89
CA ALA A 193 22.39 3.42 -7.72
C ALA A 193 20.92 3.38 -8.24
N GLU A 194 20.45 2.19 -8.61
CA GLU A 194 19.08 1.95 -9.06
C GLU A 194 18.08 2.32 -7.96
N LEU A 195 18.25 1.76 -6.76
CA LEU A 195 17.42 2.06 -5.60
C LEU A 195 17.45 3.56 -5.29
N SER A 196 18.64 4.18 -5.24
CA SER A 196 18.79 5.62 -5.00
C SER A 196 18.00 6.47 -5.99
N SER A 197 17.97 6.09 -7.27
CA SER A 197 17.23 6.81 -8.31
C SER A 197 15.71 6.78 -8.10
N HIS A 198 15.20 5.68 -7.56
CA HIS A 198 13.79 5.48 -7.25
C HIS A 198 13.39 6.15 -5.93
N LEU A 199 14.23 6.07 -4.91
CA LEU A 199 14.00 6.71 -3.61
C LEU A 199 13.86 8.24 -3.76
N LYS A 200 14.65 8.88 -4.61
CA LYS A 200 14.55 10.34 -4.90
C LYS A 200 13.18 10.78 -5.43
N LYS A 201 12.39 9.85 -5.99
CA LYS A 201 11.06 10.12 -6.55
C LYS A 201 9.94 9.83 -5.55
N CYS A 202 10.27 9.31 -4.36
CA CYS A 202 9.30 8.94 -3.34
C CYS A 202 8.98 10.13 -2.42
N GLY A 203 7.69 10.35 -2.15
CA GLY A 203 7.23 11.32 -1.15
C GLY A 203 7.33 10.79 0.28
N HIS A 204 7.46 9.47 0.44
CA HIS A 204 7.67 8.80 1.71
C HIS A 204 8.64 7.64 1.54
N ILE A 205 9.53 7.42 2.52
CA ILE A 205 10.49 6.33 2.53
C ILE A 205 10.49 5.73 3.93
N SER A 206 10.14 4.45 4.00
CA SER A 206 10.32 3.60 5.18
C SER A 206 11.54 2.72 4.96
N ILE A 207 12.57 2.92 5.77
CA ILE A 207 13.79 2.10 5.76
C ILE A 207 13.96 1.46 7.14
N GLU A 208 14.21 0.16 7.16
CA GLU A 208 14.64 -0.56 8.35
C GLU A 208 16.02 -0.09 8.82
N SER A 209 16.20 0.04 10.13
CA SER A 209 17.46 0.47 10.75
C SER A 209 17.91 -0.61 11.72
N ASN A 210 18.56 -1.67 11.21
CA ASN A 210 18.90 -2.85 12.01
C ASN A 210 20.37 -2.93 12.41
N TYR A 211 21.23 -2.07 11.87
CA TYR A 211 22.66 -2.08 12.13
C TYR A 211 23.10 -0.89 12.98
N ASP A 212 23.40 -1.20 14.24
CA ASP A 212 24.26 -0.39 15.07
C ASP A 212 25.56 -1.19 15.26
N HIS A 213 26.58 -0.83 14.46
CA HIS A 213 27.91 -1.47 14.49
C HIS A 213 28.44 -1.59 15.93
N ASP A 214 28.25 -0.53 16.73
CA ASP A 214 28.71 -0.45 18.09
C ASP A 214 27.98 -1.45 18.98
N ARG A 215 26.65 -1.61 18.82
CA ARG A 215 25.88 -2.64 19.54
C ARG A 215 26.19 -4.04 19.06
N LEU A 216 26.45 -4.26 17.78
CA LEU A 216 26.88 -5.56 17.26
C LEU A 216 28.22 -5.98 17.86
N MET A 217 29.20 -5.09 17.86
CA MET A 217 30.55 -5.39 18.36
C MET A 217 30.58 -5.55 19.88
N LYS A 218 29.81 -4.73 20.61
CA LYS A 218 29.66 -4.82 22.08
C LYS A 218 28.72 -5.96 22.52
N GLY A 219 27.89 -6.47 21.61
CA GLY A 219 26.93 -7.54 21.87
C GLY A 219 27.59 -8.90 22.08
N ASN A 220 26.89 -9.79 22.78
CA ASN A 220 27.37 -11.14 23.13
C ASN A 220 27.26 -12.16 21.97
N TYR A 221 27.26 -11.67 20.73
CA TYR A 221 27.12 -12.47 19.52
C TYR A 221 28.42 -13.23 19.22
N PRO A 222 28.35 -14.46 18.68
CA PRO A 222 29.54 -15.17 18.21
C PRO A 222 30.30 -14.37 17.15
N ASP A 223 31.63 -14.46 17.13
CA ASP A 223 32.46 -13.69 16.19
C ASP A 223 32.17 -14.02 14.72
N SER A 224 31.69 -15.24 14.42
CA SER A 224 31.24 -15.62 13.09
C SER A 224 30.01 -14.82 12.65
N LEU A 225 29.07 -14.56 13.56
CA LEU A 225 27.88 -13.75 13.31
C LEU A 225 28.26 -12.27 13.18
N LYS A 226 29.15 -11.77 14.05
CA LYS A 226 29.68 -10.39 13.94
C LYS A 226 30.36 -10.16 12.60
N ARG A 227 31.28 -11.05 12.18
CA ARG A 227 31.97 -10.97 10.88
C ARG A 227 31.03 -11.10 9.69
N ARG A 228 29.97 -11.90 9.82
CA ARG A 228 28.94 -12.02 8.77
C ARG A 228 28.17 -10.71 8.62
N ILE A 229 27.64 -10.18 9.72
CA ILE A 229 26.84 -8.94 9.74
C ILE A 229 27.72 -7.70 9.45
N SER A 230 29.02 -7.70 9.76
CA SER A 230 29.94 -6.59 9.47
C SER A 230 30.68 -6.72 8.13
N GLY A 231 30.40 -7.76 7.33
CA GLY A 231 31.06 -8.01 6.05
C GLY A 231 30.46 -7.20 4.89
N ARG A 232 31.06 -7.27 3.70
CA ARG A 232 30.57 -6.58 2.47
C ARG A 232 29.16 -7.00 2.00
N GLY A 233 28.56 -8.03 2.59
CA GLY A 233 27.17 -8.43 2.37
C GLY A 233 26.27 -8.32 3.62
N GLY A 234 26.84 -7.85 4.74
CA GLY A 234 26.14 -7.74 6.01
C GLY A 234 25.37 -6.42 6.16
N HIS A 235 24.20 -6.55 6.77
CA HIS A 235 23.06 -5.62 6.87
C HIS A 235 23.40 -4.20 7.37
N LEU A 236 22.60 -3.23 6.92
CA LEU A 236 22.32 -1.93 7.58
C LEU A 236 21.18 -2.02 8.61
#